data_AF-A0A3E0PTT2-F1
#
_entry.id   AF-A0A3E0PTT2-F1
#
_cell.length_a   1.000
_cell.length_b   1.000
_cell.length_c   1.000
_cell.angle_alpha   90.00
_cell.angle_beta   90.00
_cell.angle_gamma   90.00
#
_symmetry.space_group_name_H-M   'P 1'
#
loop_
_entity.id
_entity.type
_entity.pdbx_description
1 polymer ?
#
loop_
_entity_poly.entity_id
_entity_poly.type
_entity_poly.pdbx_seq_one_letter_code
_entity_poly.pdbx_strand_id
1 'polypeptide(L)'
;MYLRLAKRVLLETDKRLLWKLAWNMGFKGARSVQKFKRRLKQGEVVPPFLYISIINSCNLRCQGCWVDVAAKQQVIDVPAMNRLISEAKSYGNRFFGIVGGEPFMHPNLLEILRQHPDCYFQVFTNGHFITDEVAKELRRLGNVTPLISIEGTEIVSDERRGRAGVYSKSMQGIHNCLNHKVFTGVCTSVCKTNIDDLVTEKWVDRLIEMGVFYTWFHVYRPMGPDSSPELCLSPEEQLRIRKFVVEQRAAKPIIFIDAYYDHAGQALCPAATGISHHINPWGGIEPCPIVQFVKDDIHDESKTLSEKFNAPYMQEFRELAAETTRGCIVLERPDLLKELVEKHAADDGTVRKSALAELSAMQVRPSQYSPETAIPEKSWAYRFAKKHFFNDFGAYRGRDHSRASAPSLIARGEAPTRDSEPDVVELNV
;
A
#
# COMPACT_ATOMS: atom_id res chain seq x y z
N MET A 1 18.63 10.74 -17.45
CA MET A 1 17.29 10.32 -17.01
C MET A 1 16.46 11.48 -16.45
N TYR A 2 16.89 12.17 -15.37
CA TYR A 2 16.07 13.21 -14.72
C TYR A 2 15.58 14.33 -15.66
N LEU A 3 16.43 14.86 -16.54
CA LEU A 3 16.01 15.87 -17.53
C LEU A 3 14.91 15.35 -18.48
N ARG A 4 15.00 14.07 -18.88
CA ARG A 4 13.97 13.41 -19.70
C ARG A 4 12.67 13.30 -18.92
N LEU A 5 12.71 12.82 -17.68
CA LEU A 5 11.53 12.74 -16.81
C LEU A 5 10.90 14.13 -16.56
N ALA A 6 11.72 15.14 -16.25
CA ALA A 6 11.24 16.50 -16.04
C ALA A 6 10.59 17.08 -17.30
N LYS A 7 11.18 16.84 -18.48
CA LYS A 7 10.58 17.22 -19.77
C LYS A 7 9.21 16.56 -19.96
N ARG A 8 9.09 15.24 -19.71
CA ARG A 8 7.81 14.52 -19.80
C ARG A 8 6.77 15.13 -18.87
N VAL A 9 7.11 15.27 -17.58
CA VAL A 9 6.21 15.83 -16.55
C VAL A 9 5.76 17.25 -16.90
N LEU A 10 6.59 18.07 -17.54
CA LEU A 10 6.22 19.44 -17.91
C LEU A 10 5.41 19.56 -19.20
N LEU A 11 5.56 18.62 -20.14
CA LEU A 11 4.97 18.71 -21.48
C LEU A 11 3.77 17.78 -21.71
N GLU A 12 3.75 16.62 -21.06
CA GLU A 12 2.74 15.56 -21.29
C GLU A 12 1.52 15.69 -20.36
N THR A 13 1.62 16.46 -19.27
CA THR A 13 0.49 16.70 -18.34
C THR A 13 0.04 18.16 -18.32
N ASP A 14 -1.16 18.41 -17.80
CA ASP A 14 -1.71 19.75 -17.62
C ASP A 14 -0.97 20.50 -16.49
N LYS A 15 -0.48 21.72 -16.76
CA LYS A 15 0.32 22.51 -15.80
C LYS A 15 -0.41 22.76 -14.48
N ARG A 16 -1.75 22.88 -14.50
CA ARG A 16 -2.55 23.04 -13.29
C ARG A 16 -2.56 21.77 -12.45
N LEU A 17 -2.65 20.60 -13.10
CA LEU A 17 -2.57 19.30 -12.43
C LEU A 17 -1.18 19.11 -11.82
N LEU A 18 -0.12 19.45 -12.57
CA LEU A 18 1.24 19.39 -12.05
C LEU A 18 1.43 20.30 -10.83
N TRP A 19 0.89 21.52 -10.86
CA TRP A 19 0.90 22.41 -9.69
C TRP A 19 0.16 21.78 -8.50
N LYS A 20 -1.03 21.23 -8.71
CA LYS A 20 -1.78 20.55 -7.64
C LYS A 20 -1.04 19.35 -7.08
N LEU A 21 -0.42 18.53 -7.93
CA LEU A 21 0.44 17.41 -7.53
C LEU A 21 1.62 17.91 -6.68
N ALA A 22 2.38 18.88 -7.17
CA ALA A 22 3.54 19.44 -6.48
C ALA A 22 3.16 20.10 -5.14
N TRP A 23 2.03 20.79 -5.09
CA TRP A 23 1.57 21.50 -3.89
C TRP A 23 0.91 20.57 -2.86
N ASN A 24 -0.10 19.80 -3.26
CA ASN A 24 -0.90 18.97 -2.35
C ASN A 24 -0.19 17.66 -1.98
N MET A 25 0.38 16.94 -2.95
CA MET A 25 1.12 15.71 -2.67
C MET A 25 2.57 16.02 -2.25
N GLY A 26 3.26 16.91 -2.98
CA GLY A 26 4.67 17.23 -2.71
C GLY A 26 4.88 18.02 -1.42
N PHE A 27 4.63 19.34 -1.46
CA PHE A 27 4.93 20.24 -0.35
C PHE A 27 4.10 19.92 0.91
N LYS A 28 2.78 19.83 0.77
CA LYS A 28 1.89 19.54 1.89
C LYS A 28 2.07 18.12 2.42
N GLY A 29 2.31 17.12 1.56
CA GLY A 29 2.65 15.76 1.99
C GLY A 29 3.97 15.71 2.78
N ALA A 30 5.01 16.39 2.30
CA ALA A 30 6.26 16.55 3.06
C ALA A 30 6.00 17.19 4.44
N ARG A 31 5.15 18.22 4.51
CA ARG A 31 4.75 18.84 5.79
C ARG A 31 3.98 17.87 6.70
N SER A 32 3.12 17.02 6.14
CA SER A 32 2.43 15.94 6.87
C SER A 32 3.44 15.01 7.55
N VAL A 33 4.44 14.54 6.80
CA VAL A 33 5.50 13.67 7.32
C VAL A 33 6.34 14.39 8.39
N GLN A 34 6.65 15.68 8.22
CA GLN A 34 7.38 16.43 9.26
C GLN A 34 6.56 16.58 10.55
N LYS A 35 5.24 16.78 10.46
CA LYS A 35 4.35 16.79 11.63
C LYS A 35 4.31 15.41 12.31
N PHE A 36 4.19 14.35 11.52
CA PHE A 36 4.27 12.98 12.02
C PHE A 36 5.58 12.73 12.79
N LYS A 37 6.74 13.10 12.22
CA LYS A 37 8.05 12.97 12.89
C LYS A 37 8.14 13.75 14.20
N ARG A 38 7.43 14.87 14.35
CA ARG A 38 7.38 15.65 15.60
C ARG A 38 6.56 14.94 16.66
N ARG A 39 5.36 14.45 16.29
CA ARG A 39 4.49 13.66 17.17
C ARG A 39 5.15 12.35 17.61
N LEU A 40 5.82 11.66 16.68
CA LEU A 40 6.51 10.41 16.98
C LEU A 40 7.58 10.58 18.08
N LYS A 41 8.28 11.72 18.13
CA LYS A 41 9.22 12.03 19.22
C LYS A 41 8.55 12.24 20.58
N GLN A 42 7.24 12.47 20.59
CA GLN A 42 6.41 12.64 21.77
C GLN A 42 5.65 11.35 22.13
N GLY A 43 5.92 10.24 21.45
CA GLY A 43 5.22 8.96 21.64
C GLY A 43 3.85 8.88 20.96
N GLU A 44 3.45 9.89 20.18
CA GLU A 44 2.14 9.92 19.52
C GLU A 44 2.25 9.50 18.04
N VAL A 45 1.49 8.49 17.65
CA VAL A 45 1.40 8.01 16.27
C VAL A 45 0.07 8.44 15.65
N VAL A 46 0.16 9.36 14.68
CA VAL A 46 -0.95 9.63 13.75
C VAL A 46 -0.39 9.60 12.34
N PRO A 47 -0.75 8.60 11.51
CA PRO A 47 -0.17 8.40 10.21
C PRO A 47 -0.26 9.65 9.33
N PRO A 48 0.81 9.99 8.58
CA PRO A 48 0.78 11.05 7.58
C PRO A 48 0.12 10.62 6.26
N PHE A 49 -0.17 9.33 6.10
CA PHE A 49 -0.83 8.71 4.96
C PHE A 49 -1.87 7.69 5.44
N LEU A 50 -3.06 7.70 4.84
CA LEU A 50 -4.12 6.72 5.13
C LEU A 50 -4.52 6.01 3.85
N TYR A 51 -4.66 4.68 3.93
CA TYR A 51 -5.34 3.88 2.92
C TYR A 51 -6.79 3.69 3.33
N ILE A 52 -7.73 4.00 2.45
CA ILE A 52 -9.15 3.96 2.74
C ILE A 52 -9.82 3.06 1.72
N SER A 53 -10.27 1.88 2.15
CA SER A 53 -11.16 1.04 1.36
C SER A 53 -12.56 1.65 1.38
N ILE A 54 -12.88 2.44 0.35
CA ILE A 54 -14.14 3.19 0.29
C ILE A 54 -15.36 2.30 0.01
N ILE A 55 -15.12 1.10 -0.53
CA ILE A 55 -16.14 0.14 -0.97
C ILE A 55 -15.58 -1.28 -0.89
N ASN A 56 -16.42 -2.30 -0.63
CA ASN A 56 -16.01 -3.70 -0.69
C ASN A 56 -16.27 -4.37 -2.04
N SER A 57 -17.32 -3.98 -2.76
CA SER A 57 -17.75 -4.64 -4.00
C SER A 57 -16.81 -4.34 -5.17
N CYS A 58 -16.67 -5.31 -6.08
CA CYS A 58 -15.85 -5.20 -7.28
C CYS A 58 -16.53 -5.93 -8.45
N ASN A 59 -16.26 -5.47 -9.67
CA ASN A 59 -16.69 -6.10 -10.94
C ASN A 59 -15.80 -7.28 -11.38
N LEU A 60 -14.75 -7.59 -10.60
CA LEU A 60 -13.77 -8.66 -10.84
C LEU A 60 -13.71 -9.64 -9.66
N ARG A 61 -13.11 -10.81 -9.89
CA ARG A 61 -12.95 -11.90 -8.90
C ARG A 61 -11.51 -12.40 -8.99
N CYS A 62 -10.58 -11.55 -8.56
CA CYS A 62 -9.16 -11.83 -8.74
C CYS A 62 -8.73 -13.04 -7.92
N GLN A 63 -7.92 -13.90 -8.52
CA GLN A 63 -7.26 -15.01 -7.82
C GLN A 63 -6.39 -14.44 -6.69
N GLY A 64 -6.57 -14.91 -5.46
CA GLY A 64 -5.76 -14.44 -4.34
C GLY A 64 -6.18 -13.07 -3.77
N CYS A 65 -7.40 -12.62 -4.01
CA CYS A 65 -7.90 -11.35 -3.46
C CYS A 65 -8.27 -11.49 -1.98
N TRP A 66 -7.77 -10.59 -1.13
CA TRP A 66 -8.10 -10.56 0.31
C TRP A 66 -9.43 -9.85 0.62
N VAL A 67 -10.06 -9.23 -0.39
CA VAL A 67 -11.34 -8.54 -0.26
C VAL A 67 -12.48 -9.49 -0.63
N ASP A 68 -13.48 -9.60 0.24
CA ASP A 68 -14.73 -10.28 -0.11
C ASP A 68 -15.61 -9.36 -0.96
N VAL A 69 -15.49 -9.54 -2.27
CA VAL A 69 -16.17 -8.75 -3.30
C VAL A 69 -17.54 -9.32 -3.69
N ALA A 70 -17.92 -10.49 -3.14
CA ALA A 70 -19.19 -11.17 -3.42
C ALA A 70 -20.26 -10.87 -2.38
N ALA A 71 -19.86 -10.46 -1.18
CA ALA A 71 -20.77 -9.98 -0.14
C ALA A 71 -21.58 -8.75 -0.56
N LYS A 72 -22.64 -8.45 0.21
CA LYS A 72 -23.46 -7.25 0.04
C LYS A 72 -22.57 -6.01 0.01
N GLN A 73 -22.87 -5.10 -0.92
CA GLN A 73 -22.12 -3.85 -1.04
C GLN A 73 -22.25 -3.01 0.23
N GLN A 74 -21.10 -2.59 0.74
CA GLN A 74 -20.90 -1.62 1.78
C GLN A 74 -20.00 -0.51 1.24
N VAL A 75 -20.31 0.73 1.62
CA VAL A 75 -19.54 1.92 1.26
C VAL A 75 -19.35 2.82 2.47
N ILE A 76 -18.25 3.57 2.49
CA ILE A 76 -18.12 4.73 3.38
C ILE A 76 -18.87 5.89 2.73
N ASP A 77 -19.94 6.37 3.37
CA ASP A 77 -20.73 7.47 2.82
C ASP A 77 -19.98 8.81 2.81
N VAL A 78 -20.52 9.78 2.07
CA VAL A 78 -19.89 11.10 1.91
C VAL A 78 -19.72 11.81 3.26
N PRO A 79 -20.73 11.86 4.17
CA PRO A 79 -20.55 12.47 5.49
C PRO A 79 -19.43 11.82 6.32
N ALA A 80 -19.35 10.50 6.40
CA ALA A 80 -18.32 9.80 7.17
C ALA A 80 -16.92 10.04 6.56
N MET A 81 -16.81 9.95 5.24
CA MET A 81 -15.56 10.22 4.53
C MET A 81 -15.08 11.66 4.74
N ASN A 82 -16.00 12.63 4.75
CA ASN A 82 -15.68 14.03 5.03
C ASN A 82 -15.20 14.26 6.44
N ARG A 83 -15.82 13.63 7.44
CA ARG A 83 -15.37 13.71 8.83
C ARG A 83 -13.97 13.15 8.96
N LEU A 84 -13.74 11.94 8.45
CA LEU A 84 -12.42 11.29 8.43
C LEU A 84 -11.33 12.17 7.78
N ILE A 85 -11.57 12.67 6.56
CA ILE A 85 -10.58 13.50 5.86
C ILE A 85 -10.33 14.82 6.60
N SER A 86 -11.40 15.47 7.10
CA SER A 86 -11.30 16.76 7.79
C SER A 86 -10.53 16.62 9.11
N GLU A 87 -10.80 15.56 9.86
CA GLU A 87 -10.07 15.25 11.08
C GLU A 87 -8.60 14.90 10.76
N ALA A 88 -8.33 14.04 9.78
CA ALA A 88 -6.96 13.71 9.36
C ALA A 88 -6.18 14.97 8.92
N LYS A 89 -6.83 15.94 8.28
CA LYS A 89 -6.25 17.24 7.88
C LYS A 89 -5.80 18.07 9.09
N SER A 90 -6.47 17.98 10.24
CA SER A 90 -6.04 18.65 11.48
C SER A 90 -4.65 18.17 11.93
N TYR A 91 -4.39 16.87 11.79
CA TYR A 91 -3.08 16.24 12.01
C TYR A 91 -2.09 16.48 10.87
N GLY A 92 -2.52 17.10 9.77
CA GLY A 92 -1.67 17.51 8.65
C GLY A 92 -1.74 16.63 7.41
N ASN A 93 -2.55 15.56 7.42
CA ASN A 93 -2.75 14.69 6.26
C ASN A 93 -3.29 15.46 5.08
N ARG A 94 -2.69 15.23 3.91
CA ARG A 94 -3.07 15.86 2.62
C ARG A 94 -2.97 14.91 1.43
N PHE A 95 -2.51 13.69 1.66
CA PHE A 95 -2.40 12.65 0.65
C PHE A 95 -3.06 11.38 1.16
N PHE A 96 -3.98 10.82 0.38
CA PHE A 96 -4.78 9.66 0.75
C PHE A 96 -4.74 8.62 -0.37
N GLY A 97 -4.59 7.36 0.00
CA GLY A 97 -4.77 6.23 -0.90
C GLY A 97 -6.22 5.76 -0.83
N ILE A 98 -6.95 5.87 -1.94
CA ILE A 98 -8.30 5.29 -2.06
C ILE A 98 -8.16 3.91 -2.69
N VAL A 99 -8.57 2.90 -1.93
CA VAL A 99 -8.55 1.49 -2.27
C VAL A 99 -9.97 0.92 -2.04
N GLY A 100 -10.09 -0.40 -1.90
CA GLY A 100 -11.37 -1.10 -1.78
C GLY A 100 -11.75 -1.75 -3.11
N GLY A 101 -12.78 -2.61 -3.11
CA GLY A 101 -13.11 -3.53 -4.20
C GLY A 101 -12.83 -2.94 -5.59
N GLU A 102 -13.70 -2.09 -6.12
CA GLU A 102 -13.35 -1.16 -7.20
C GLU A 102 -13.84 0.25 -6.86
N PRO A 103 -12.95 1.21 -6.56
CA PRO A 103 -13.36 2.54 -6.09
C PRO A 103 -14.27 3.29 -7.05
N PHE A 104 -14.09 3.13 -8.37
CA PHE A 104 -14.95 3.80 -9.35
C PHE A 104 -16.37 3.23 -9.43
N MET A 105 -16.69 2.14 -8.72
CA MET A 105 -18.06 1.69 -8.50
C MET A 105 -18.75 2.44 -7.34
N HIS A 106 -18.01 3.22 -6.55
CA HIS A 106 -18.59 4.01 -5.48
C HIS A 106 -19.40 5.19 -6.06
N PRO A 107 -20.72 5.30 -5.75
CA PRO A 107 -21.61 6.24 -6.43
C PRO A 107 -21.22 7.71 -6.26
N ASN A 108 -20.50 8.03 -5.18
CA ASN A 108 -20.12 9.39 -4.82
C ASN A 108 -18.61 9.63 -4.79
N LEU A 109 -17.77 8.79 -5.43
CA LEU A 109 -16.31 8.96 -5.39
C LEU A 109 -15.90 10.35 -5.88
N LEU A 110 -16.41 10.78 -7.04
CA LEU A 110 -16.04 12.07 -7.64
C LEU A 110 -16.52 13.26 -6.79
N GLU A 111 -17.62 13.12 -6.05
CA GLU A 111 -18.08 14.14 -5.10
C GLU A 111 -17.14 14.27 -3.91
N ILE A 112 -16.70 13.15 -3.33
CA ILE A 112 -15.73 13.15 -2.22
C ILE A 112 -14.43 13.82 -2.65
N LEU A 113 -13.90 13.48 -3.84
CA LEU A 113 -12.70 14.11 -4.38
C LEU A 113 -12.87 15.63 -4.57
N ARG A 114 -14.06 16.06 -5.00
CA ARG A 114 -14.42 17.46 -5.24
C ARG A 114 -14.48 18.29 -3.97
N GLN A 115 -14.96 17.72 -2.88
CA GLN A 115 -15.10 18.41 -1.59
C GLN A 115 -13.76 18.65 -0.88
N HIS A 116 -12.68 17.97 -1.28
CA HIS A 116 -11.34 18.13 -0.71
C HIS A 116 -10.28 18.55 -1.75
N PRO A 117 -10.44 19.72 -2.40
CA PRO A 117 -9.53 20.18 -3.45
C PRO A 117 -8.11 20.51 -2.94
N ASP A 118 -7.96 20.63 -1.62
CA ASP A 118 -6.71 20.92 -0.92
C ASP A 118 -5.94 19.68 -0.46
N CYS A 119 -6.47 18.49 -0.76
CA CYS A 119 -5.85 17.17 -0.64
C CYS A 119 -5.43 16.64 -2.02
N TYR A 120 -4.74 15.51 -2.04
CA TYR A 120 -4.41 14.75 -3.25
C TYR A 120 -4.73 13.28 -3.02
N PHE A 121 -5.32 12.62 -4.02
CA PHE A 121 -5.83 11.27 -3.90
C PHE A 121 -5.15 10.34 -4.90
N GLN A 122 -4.57 9.25 -4.44
CA GLN A 122 -4.15 8.15 -5.31
C GLN A 122 -5.23 7.08 -5.27
N VAL A 123 -5.85 6.79 -6.42
CA VAL A 123 -6.95 5.82 -6.51
C VAL A 123 -6.44 4.55 -7.16
N PHE A 124 -6.44 3.45 -6.41
CA PHE A 124 -6.08 2.12 -6.91
C PHE A 124 -7.30 1.52 -7.59
N THR A 125 -7.20 1.17 -8.87
CA THR A 125 -8.36 0.78 -9.69
C THR A 125 -7.96 -0.23 -10.76
N ASN A 126 -8.91 -1.05 -11.22
CA ASN A 126 -8.75 -1.87 -12.42
C ASN A 126 -8.93 -1.07 -13.73
N GLY A 127 -9.38 0.18 -13.66
CA GLY A 127 -9.49 1.09 -14.81
C GLY A 127 -10.75 0.89 -15.67
N HIS A 128 -11.56 -0.15 -15.44
CA HIS A 128 -12.72 -0.47 -16.30
C HIS A 128 -13.77 0.63 -16.35
N PHE A 129 -13.93 1.37 -15.25
CA PHE A 129 -14.94 2.43 -15.11
C PHE A 129 -14.39 3.82 -15.38
N ILE A 130 -13.12 3.95 -15.81
CA ILE A 130 -12.59 5.22 -16.27
C ILE A 130 -12.98 5.40 -17.74
N THR A 131 -14.19 5.89 -17.97
CA THR A 131 -14.65 6.33 -19.29
C THR A 131 -13.98 7.64 -19.71
N ASP A 132 -14.23 8.11 -20.94
CA ASP A 132 -13.76 9.41 -21.39
C ASP A 132 -14.30 10.55 -20.49
N GLU A 133 -15.59 10.47 -20.12
CA GLU A 133 -16.26 11.45 -19.25
C GLU A 133 -15.67 11.44 -17.84
N VAL A 134 -15.40 10.25 -17.30
CA VAL A 134 -14.75 10.11 -15.99
C VAL A 134 -13.33 10.69 -16.06
N ALA A 135 -12.54 10.37 -17.08
CA ALA A 135 -11.20 10.93 -17.26
C ALA A 135 -11.20 12.46 -17.40
N LYS A 136 -12.18 13.02 -18.14
CA LYS A 136 -12.40 14.47 -18.26
C LYS A 136 -12.72 15.10 -16.90
N GLU A 137 -13.53 14.45 -16.08
CA GLU A 137 -13.85 14.93 -14.73
C GLU A 137 -12.65 14.82 -13.78
N LEU A 138 -11.88 13.72 -13.82
CA LEU A 138 -10.62 13.58 -13.08
C LEU A 138 -9.63 14.70 -13.45
N ARG A 139 -9.53 15.03 -14.75
CA ARG A 139 -8.77 16.20 -15.20
C ARG A 139 -9.32 17.48 -14.58
N ARG A 140 -10.63 17.72 -14.63
CA ARG A 140 -11.24 18.94 -14.05
C ARG A 140 -10.91 19.08 -12.56
N LEU A 141 -11.08 18.01 -11.78
CA LEU A 141 -10.74 17.94 -10.36
C LEU A 141 -9.24 18.20 -10.13
N GLY A 142 -8.37 17.46 -10.83
CA GLY A 142 -6.92 17.63 -10.85
C GLY A 142 -6.19 17.37 -9.52
N ASN A 143 -6.90 16.90 -8.49
CA ASN A 143 -6.36 16.48 -7.20
C ASN A 143 -6.34 14.95 -7.05
N VAL A 144 -6.25 14.23 -8.17
CA VAL A 144 -6.36 12.77 -8.21
C VAL A 144 -5.39 12.19 -9.23
N THR A 145 -4.83 11.03 -8.88
CA THR A 145 -3.97 10.22 -9.75
C THR A 145 -4.47 8.77 -9.75
N PRO A 146 -5.04 8.28 -10.86
CA PRO A 146 -5.38 6.86 -11.00
C PRO A 146 -4.11 6.02 -11.08
N LEU A 147 -4.11 4.92 -10.32
CA LEU A 147 -3.09 3.90 -10.34
C LEU A 147 -3.75 2.61 -10.85
N ILE A 148 -3.63 2.39 -12.16
CA ILE A 148 -4.38 1.35 -12.87
C ILE A 148 -3.61 0.02 -12.80
N SER A 149 -4.32 -1.00 -12.36
CA SER A 149 -3.84 -2.36 -12.19
C SER A 149 -3.64 -3.10 -13.53
N ILE A 150 -2.44 -3.63 -13.77
CA ILE A 150 -2.13 -4.52 -14.91
C ILE A 150 -1.33 -5.73 -14.42
N GLU A 151 -1.70 -6.93 -14.84
CA GLU A 151 -1.08 -8.18 -14.36
C GLU A 151 -0.10 -8.83 -15.35
N GLY A 152 0.06 -8.29 -16.56
CA GLY A 152 0.93 -8.86 -17.59
C GLY A 152 0.28 -8.84 -18.96
N THR A 153 0.37 -9.96 -19.66
CA THR A 153 -0.32 -10.17 -20.95
C THR A 153 -1.85 -10.25 -20.78
N GLU A 154 -2.57 -10.32 -21.90
CA GLU A 154 -4.04 -10.48 -21.90
C GLU A 154 -4.47 -11.77 -21.18
N ILE A 155 -3.85 -12.90 -21.53
CA ILE A 155 -4.13 -14.21 -20.91
C ILE A 155 -3.89 -14.16 -19.41
N VAL A 156 -2.70 -13.70 -19.00
CA VAL A 156 -2.32 -13.59 -17.60
C VAL A 156 -3.26 -12.65 -16.84
N SER A 157 -3.66 -11.53 -17.44
CA SER A 157 -4.58 -10.59 -16.82
C SER A 157 -5.96 -11.19 -16.63
N ASP A 158 -6.49 -11.87 -17.64
CA ASP A 158 -7.83 -12.45 -17.59
C ASP A 158 -7.91 -13.58 -16.55
N GLU A 159 -6.89 -14.43 -16.48
CA GLU A 159 -6.76 -15.48 -15.47
C GLU A 159 -6.63 -14.89 -14.05
N ARG A 160 -5.63 -14.02 -13.83
CA ARG A 160 -5.36 -13.43 -12.50
C ARG A 160 -6.53 -12.61 -11.98
N ARG A 161 -7.27 -11.94 -12.86
CA ARG A 161 -8.37 -11.03 -12.51
C ARG A 161 -9.76 -11.70 -12.60
N GLY A 162 -9.82 -12.96 -13.04
CA GLY A 162 -11.00 -13.80 -13.04
C GLY A 162 -12.09 -13.38 -14.04
N ARG A 163 -11.71 -12.77 -15.17
CA ARG A 163 -12.66 -12.30 -16.19
C ARG A 163 -11.99 -12.09 -17.55
N ALA A 164 -12.68 -12.44 -18.63
CA ALA A 164 -12.21 -12.17 -19.98
C ALA A 164 -12.19 -10.66 -20.32
N GLY A 165 -11.20 -10.24 -21.11
CA GLY A 165 -11.04 -8.88 -21.64
C GLY A 165 -10.67 -7.84 -20.59
N VAL A 166 -10.04 -8.25 -19.48
CA VAL A 166 -9.59 -7.34 -18.43
C VAL A 166 -8.49 -6.45 -18.94
N TYR A 167 -7.48 -7.03 -19.60
CA TYR A 167 -6.35 -6.25 -20.12
C TYR A 167 -6.80 -5.12 -21.05
N SER A 168 -7.66 -5.43 -22.04
CA SER A 168 -8.18 -4.44 -22.98
C SER A 168 -8.92 -3.29 -22.28
N LYS A 169 -9.79 -3.60 -21.31
CA LYS A 169 -10.54 -2.58 -20.56
C LYS A 169 -9.66 -1.74 -19.64
N SER A 170 -8.68 -2.35 -18.96
CA SER A 170 -7.70 -1.61 -18.15
C SER A 170 -6.86 -0.67 -19.02
N MET A 171 -6.44 -1.14 -20.20
CA MET A 171 -5.72 -0.33 -21.19
C MET A 171 -6.56 0.83 -21.73
N GLN A 172 -7.87 0.61 -21.95
CA GLN A 172 -8.80 1.69 -22.30
C GLN A 172 -8.86 2.76 -21.21
N GLY A 173 -8.94 2.35 -19.93
CA GLY A 173 -8.92 3.28 -18.79
C GLY A 173 -7.62 4.10 -18.72
N ILE A 174 -6.48 3.47 -19.02
CA ILE A 174 -5.18 4.16 -19.12
C ILE A 174 -5.24 5.18 -20.26
N HIS A 175 -5.69 4.77 -21.45
CA HIS A 175 -5.74 5.65 -22.62
C HIS A 175 -6.66 6.85 -22.39
N ASN A 176 -7.84 6.65 -21.79
CA ASN A 176 -8.77 7.73 -21.43
C ASN A 176 -8.10 8.75 -20.50
N CYS A 177 -7.41 8.29 -19.44
CA CYS A 177 -6.66 9.18 -18.57
C CYS A 177 -5.61 10.01 -19.31
N LEU A 178 -4.81 9.35 -20.15
CA LEU A 178 -3.68 9.97 -20.84
C LEU A 178 -4.16 10.96 -21.93
N ASN A 179 -5.24 10.65 -22.65
CA ASN A 179 -5.88 11.56 -23.61
C ASN A 179 -6.36 12.85 -22.94
N HIS A 180 -6.83 12.76 -21.69
CA HIS A 180 -7.21 13.91 -20.86
C HIS A 180 -6.05 14.50 -20.04
N LYS A 181 -4.81 14.07 -20.28
CA LYS A 181 -3.59 14.56 -19.61
C LYS A 181 -3.62 14.39 -18.09
N VAL A 182 -4.39 13.43 -17.59
CA VAL A 182 -4.43 13.07 -16.16
C VAL A 182 -3.08 12.46 -15.79
N PHE A 183 -2.53 12.84 -14.62
CA PHE A 183 -1.33 12.20 -14.11
C PHE A 183 -1.70 10.75 -13.72
N THR A 184 -1.12 9.76 -14.39
CA THR A 184 -1.56 8.36 -14.29
C THR A 184 -0.38 7.42 -14.12
N GLY A 185 -0.59 6.42 -13.28
CA GLY A 185 0.38 5.37 -13.02
C GLY A 185 -0.18 3.98 -13.27
N VAL A 186 0.72 3.00 -13.33
CA VAL A 186 0.38 1.58 -13.47
C VAL A 186 0.91 0.79 -12.28
N CYS A 187 0.04 0.03 -11.63
CA CYS A 187 0.41 -0.88 -10.54
C CYS A 187 0.34 -2.31 -11.05
N THR A 188 1.32 -3.11 -10.69
CA THR A 188 1.40 -4.52 -11.08
C THR A 188 1.55 -5.37 -9.83
N SER A 189 0.68 -6.36 -9.64
CA SER A 189 0.87 -7.38 -8.59
C SER A 189 1.77 -8.49 -9.13
N VAL A 190 3.06 -8.41 -8.82
CA VAL A 190 4.05 -9.36 -9.30
C VAL A 190 3.92 -10.68 -8.55
N CYS A 191 3.78 -11.75 -9.31
CA CYS A 191 3.57 -13.14 -8.93
C CYS A 191 4.47 -14.04 -9.76
N LYS A 192 4.60 -15.31 -9.39
CA LYS A 192 5.36 -16.29 -10.18
C LYS A 192 4.91 -16.39 -11.63
N THR A 193 3.61 -16.29 -11.85
CA THR A 193 2.99 -16.44 -13.18
C THR A 193 3.23 -15.25 -14.12
N ASN A 194 3.67 -14.09 -13.61
CA ASN A 194 3.78 -12.88 -14.42
C ASN A 194 5.09 -12.11 -14.24
N ILE A 195 6.03 -12.62 -13.44
CA ILE A 195 7.31 -11.96 -13.19
C ILE A 195 8.11 -11.76 -14.48
N ASP A 196 8.06 -12.71 -15.41
CA ASP A 196 8.77 -12.65 -16.68
C ASP A 196 8.13 -11.72 -17.72
N ASP A 197 6.85 -11.41 -17.57
CA ASP A 197 6.17 -10.41 -18.39
C ASP A 197 6.49 -8.99 -17.89
N LEU A 198 6.41 -8.80 -16.57
CA LEU A 198 6.39 -7.48 -15.95
C LEU A 198 7.79 -6.96 -15.59
N VAL A 199 8.69 -7.82 -15.11
CA VAL A 199 10.03 -7.43 -14.64
C VAL A 199 11.00 -7.41 -15.81
N THR A 200 10.67 -6.60 -16.81
CA THR A 200 11.41 -6.44 -18.07
C THR A 200 11.53 -4.98 -18.47
N GLU A 201 12.65 -4.59 -19.08
CA GLU A 201 12.80 -3.24 -19.61
C GLU A 201 11.75 -2.92 -20.67
N LYS A 202 11.38 -3.91 -21.50
CA LYS A 202 10.35 -3.79 -22.52
C LYS A 202 9.01 -3.33 -21.95
N TRP A 203 8.60 -3.87 -20.81
CA TRP A 203 7.37 -3.43 -20.14
C TRP A 203 7.48 -1.97 -19.68
N VAL A 204 8.60 -1.61 -19.06
CA VAL A 204 8.85 -0.23 -18.59
C VAL A 204 8.88 0.77 -19.76
N ASP A 205 9.55 0.41 -20.86
CA ASP A 205 9.63 1.24 -22.06
C ASP A 205 8.24 1.43 -22.68
N ARG A 206 7.41 0.38 -22.73
CA ARG A 206 6.01 0.47 -23.17
C ARG A 206 5.20 1.44 -22.32
N LEU A 207 5.34 1.41 -21.00
CA LEU A 207 4.67 2.36 -20.10
C LEU A 207 5.09 3.80 -20.40
N ILE A 208 6.38 4.03 -20.66
CA ILE A 208 6.91 5.35 -21.02
C ILE A 208 6.36 5.83 -22.36
N GLU A 209 6.38 4.97 -23.38
CA GLU A 209 5.87 5.25 -24.73
C GLU A 209 4.39 5.62 -24.71
N MET A 210 3.59 4.95 -23.86
CA MET A 210 2.18 5.28 -23.69
C MET A 210 1.96 6.66 -23.06
N GLY A 211 2.90 7.15 -22.25
CA GLY A 211 2.74 8.40 -21.48
C GLY A 211 2.51 8.19 -19.98
N VAL A 212 2.69 6.97 -19.45
CA VAL A 212 2.55 6.68 -18.01
C VAL A 212 3.69 7.36 -17.23
N PHE A 213 3.35 8.00 -16.10
CA PHE A 213 4.29 8.80 -15.32
C PHE A 213 4.96 8.03 -14.18
N TYR A 214 4.26 7.06 -13.59
CA TYR A 214 4.78 6.29 -12.47
C TYR A 214 4.29 4.85 -12.45
N THR A 215 5.03 3.97 -11.80
CA THR A 215 4.69 2.55 -11.70
C THR A 215 5.03 1.97 -10.33
N TRP A 216 4.23 0.99 -9.91
CA TRP A 216 4.42 0.23 -8.67
C TRP A 216 4.54 -1.25 -9.01
N PHE A 217 5.60 -1.88 -8.50
CA PHE A 217 5.80 -3.32 -8.56
C PHE A 217 5.50 -3.87 -7.17
N HIS A 218 4.24 -4.20 -6.92
CA HIS A 218 3.82 -4.78 -5.64
C HIS A 218 4.05 -6.28 -5.66
N VAL A 219 4.80 -6.79 -4.69
CA VAL A 219 4.93 -8.23 -4.46
C VAL A 219 3.62 -8.76 -3.90
N TYR A 220 3.10 -9.83 -4.52
CA TYR A 220 1.91 -10.54 -4.07
C TYR A 220 2.11 -11.12 -2.67
N ARG A 221 1.08 -11.02 -1.82
CA ARG A 221 1.06 -11.55 -0.46
C ARG A 221 -0.21 -12.39 -0.27
N PRO A 222 -0.09 -13.68 0.07
CA PRO A 222 -1.24 -14.57 0.19
C PRO A 222 -1.99 -14.25 1.47
N MET A 223 -3.23 -13.78 1.34
CA MET A 223 -4.16 -13.57 2.45
C MET A 223 -5.59 -13.63 1.92
N GLY A 224 -6.54 -13.98 2.79
CA GLY A 224 -7.93 -14.17 2.41
C GLY A 224 -8.30 -15.65 2.29
N PRO A 225 -9.58 -15.93 2.01
CA PRO A 225 -10.12 -17.29 2.01
C PRO A 225 -9.51 -18.13 0.87
N ASP A 226 -9.34 -17.55 -0.31
CA ASP A 226 -8.74 -18.18 -1.49
C ASP A 226 -7.39 -17.52 -1.81
N SER A 227 -6.43 -17.69 -0.89
CA SER A 227 -5.16 -16.94 -0.87
C SER A 227 -4.11 -17.33 -1.91
N SER A 228 -4.38 -18.30 -2.79
CA SER A 228 -3.49 -18.75 -3.89
C SER A 228 -1.98 -18.70 -3.56
N PRO A 229 -1.54 -19.42 -2.52
CA PRO A 229 -0.17 -19.37 -2.03
C PRO A 229 0.89 -19.76 -3.06
N GLU A 230 0.53 -20.57 -4.06
CA GLU A 230 1.36 -20.98 -5.18
C GLU A 230 1.89 -19.81 -6.03
N LEU A 231 1.22 -18.65 -6.00
CA LEU A 231 1.63 -17.44 -6.74
C LEU A 231 2.77 -16.67 -6.07
N CYS A 232 3.09 -16.99 -4.82
CA CYS A 232 4.09 -16.28 -4.03
C CYS A 232 5.48 -16.44 -4.63
N LEU A 233 6.21 -15.33 -4.67
CA LEU A 233 7.58 -15.28 -5.16
C LEU A 233 8.57 -15.89 -4.16
N SER A 234 9.56 -16.61 -4.69
CA SER A 234 10.73 -17.05 -3.93
C SER A 234 11.58 -15.84 -3.50
N PRO A 235 12.48 -16.00 -2.50
CA PRO A 235 13.43 -14.96 -2.13
C PRO A 235 14.29 -14.46 -3.30
N GLU A 236 14.72 -15.36 -4.20
CA GLU A 236 15.49 -15.00 -5.39
C GLU A 236 14.68 -14.15 -6.38
N GLU A 237 13.42 -14.50 -6.59
CA GLU A 237 12.50 -13.73 -7.44
C GLU A 237 12.20 -12.34 -6.84
N GLN A 238 12.03 -12.25 -5.52
CA GLN A 238 11.88 -10.97 -4.82
C GLN A 238 13.14 -10.10 -4.95
N LEU A 239 14.32 -10.70 -4.85
CA LEU A 239 15.60 -10.02 -5.06
C LEU A 239 15.73 -9.52 -6.51
N ARG A 240 15.32 -10.33 -7.50
CA ARG A 240 15.27 -9.92 -8.91
C ARG A 240 14.43 -8.66 -9.10
N ILE A 241 13.24 -8.59 -8.48
CA ILE A 241 12.39 -7.40 -8.53
C ILE A 241 13.09 -6.21 -7.89
N ARG A 242 13.66 -6.38 -6.69
CA ARG A 242 14.35 -5.28 -6.00
C ARG A 242 15.49 -4.73 -6.83
N LYS A 243 16.32 -5.60 -7.40
CA LYS A 243 17.43 -5.21 -8.28
C LYS A 243 16.92 -4.44 -9.50
N PHE A 244 15.92 -4.99 -10.17
CA PHE A 244 15.30 -4.38 -11.35
C PHE A 244 14.74 -2.98 -11.03
N VAL A 245 13.93 -2.84 -9.97
CA VAL A 245 13.33 -1.55 -9.58
C VAL A 245 14.40 -0.50 -9.31
N VAL A 246 15.46 -0.84 -8.55
CA VAL A 246 16.52 0.11 -8.21
C VAL A 246 17.33 0.53 -9.46
N GLU A 247 17.58 -0.40 -10.38
CA GLU A 247 18.31 -0.14 -11.62
C GLU A 247 17.50 0.73 -12.58
N GLN A 248 16.26 0.33 -12.88
CA GLN A 248 15.41 1.04 -13.83
C GLN A 248 15.03 2.43 -13.33
N ARG A 249 14.83 2.60 -12.03
CA ARG A 249 14.63 3.91 -11.36
C ARG A 249 15.77 4.90 -11.56
N ALA A 250 16.99 4.44 -11.83
CA ALA A 250 18.14 5.29 -12.12
C ALA A 250 18.36 5.52 -13.63
N ALA A 251 17.75 4.68 -14.48
CA ALA A 251 17.99 4.66 -15.92
C ALA A 251 16.84 5.26 -16.75
N LYS A 252 15.59 4.97 -16.38
CA LYS A 252 14.40 5.20 -17.22
C LYS A 252 13.62 6.45 -16.77
N PRO A 253 13.09 7.26 -17.70
CA PRO A 253 12.37 8.50 -17.38
C PRO A 253 10.92 8.24 -16.90
N ILE A 254 10.75 7.40 -15.88
CA ILE A 254 9.48 7.07 -15.21
C ILE A 254 9.72 6.92 -13.71
N ILE A 255 8.73 7.26 -12.89
CA ILE A 255 8.84 7.19 -11.44
C ILE A 255 8.48 5.78 -10.97
N PHE A 256 9.42 5.06 -10.36
CA PHE A 256 9.12 3.79 -9.68
C PHE A 256 8.79 4.05 -8.22
N ILE A 257 7.68 3.54 -7.69
CA ILE A 257 7.36 3.65 -6.26
C ILE A 257 7.46 2.29 -5.59
N ASP A 258 8.13 2.24 -4.43
CA ASP A 258 8.15 1.11 -3.52
C ASP A 258 8.15 1.64 -2.07
N ALA A 259 7.31 1.05 -1.22
CA ALA A 259 7.10 1.51 0.15
C ALA A 259 7.74 0.58 1.22
N TYR A 260 8.48 -0.45 0.80
CA TYR A 260 8.92 -1.53 1.68
C TYR A 260 10.42 -1.56 1.94
N TYR A 261 11.17 -0.58 1.42
CA TYR A 261 12.61 -0.46 1.59
C TYR A 261 13.00 0.98 1.86
N ASP A 262 13.95 1.18 2.76
CA ASP A 262 14.54 2.47 3.05
C ASP A 262 15.61 2.86 2.00
N HIS A 263 16.30 3.97 2.22
CA HIS A 263 17.36 4.46 1.33
C HIS A 263 18.61 3.56 1.24
N ALA A 264 18.90 2.81 2.30
CA ALA A 264 20.01 1.85 2.37
C ALA A 264 19.62 0.47 1.84
N GLY A 265 18.36 0.29 1.40
CA GLY A 265 17.86 -0.98 0.91
C GLY A 265 17.41 -1.91 2.03
N GLN A 266 17.33 -1.43 3.27
CA GLN A 266 16.83 -2.19 4.40
C GLN A 266 15.31 -2.29 4.31
N ALA A 267 14.78 -3.48 4.52
CA ALA A 267 13.33 -3.68 4.55
C ALA A 267 12.69 -2.84 5.66
N LEU A 268 11.43 -2.45 5.44
CA LEU A 268 10.56 -1.85 6.44
C LEU A 268 9.10 -2.21 6.19
N CYS A 269 8.30 -2.15 7.24
CA CYS A 269 6.84 -2.31 7.20
C CYS A 269 6.18 -0.94 7.47
N PRO A 270 5.45 -0.36 6.51
CA PRO A 270 4.75 0.91 6.72
C PRO A 270 3.84 0.92 7.94
N ALA A 271 3.14 -0.19 8.21
CA ALA A 271 2.28 -0.33 9.38
C ALA A 271 3.08 -0.33 10.69
N ALA A 272 4.18 -1.08 10.78
CA ALA A 272 5.03 -1.13 11.96
C ALA A 272 5.67 0.23 12.27
N THR A 273 6.07 0.98 11.23
CA THR A 273 6.63 2.33 11.38
C THR A 273 5.59 3.39 11.75
N GLY A 274 4.29 3.07 11.68
CA GLY A 274 3.19 4.01 11.87
C GLY A 274 3.01 5.03 10.74
N ILE A 275 3.73 4.90 9.61
CA ILE A 275 3.64 5.85 8.49
C ILE A 275 2.31 5.70 7.72
N SER A 276 1.65 4.54 7.81
CA SER A 276 0.36 4.31 7.18
C SER A 276 -0.45 3.26 7.91
N HIS A 277 -1.76 3.49 7.99
CA HIS A 277 -2.76 2.51 8.44
C HIS A 277 -3.95 2.48 7.48
N HIS A 278 -4.86 1.53 7.69
CA HIS A 278 -5.97 1.25 6.81
C HIS A 278 -7.33 1.52 7.49
N ILE A 279 -8.28 2.02 6.70
CA ILE A 279 -9.69 2.13 7.10
C ILE A 279 -10.50 1.25 6.14
N ASN A 280 -11.23 0.29 6.68
CA ASN A 280 -12.03 -0.65 5.89
C ASN A 280 -13.41 -0.06 5.49
N PRO A 281 -14.18 -0.71 4.59
CA PRO A 281 -15.47 -0.17 4.10
C PRO A 281 -16.55 0.02 5.17
N TRP A 282 -16.42 -0.63 6.33
CA TRP A 282 -17.32 -0.48 7.49
C TRP A 282 -16.85 0.60 8.46
N GLY A 283 -15.72 1.27 8.17
CA GLY A 283 -15.14 2.30 9.01
C GLY A 283 -14.16 1.79 10.06
N GLY A 284 -13.91 0.48 10.14
CA GLY A 284 -12.96 -0.09 11.08
C GLY A 284 -11.51 0.32 10.77
N ILE A 285 -10.74 0.63 11.81
CA ILE A 285 -9.33 1.00 11.72
C ILE A 285 -8.46 -0.25 11.88
N GLU A 286 -7.64 -0.51 10.86
CA GLU A 286 -6.82 -1.71 10.73
C GLU A 286 -5.33 -1.33 10.62
N PRO A 287 -4.41 -2.15 11.15
CA PRO A 287 -2.98 -1.89 11.00
C PRO A 287 -2.54 -1.80 9.54
N CYS A 288 -3.06 -2.68 8.67
CA CYS A 288 -2.84 -2.65 7.23
C CYS A 288 -3.96 -3.41 6.49
N PRO A 289 -4.10 -3.27 5.15
CA PRO A 289 -5.23 -3.83 4.41
C PRO A 289 -5.42 -5.35 4.49
N ILE A 290 -4.38 -6.10 4.87
CA ILE A 290 -4.41 -7.57 5.00
C ILE A 290 -4.44 -8.04 6.46
N VAL A 291 -4.40 -7.13 7.44
CA VAL A 291 -4.59 -7.42 8.86
C VAL A 291 -5.97 -6.90 9.23
N GLN A 292 -6.99 -7.72 8.97
CA GLN A 292 -8.39 -7.30 8.96
C GLN A 292 -9.05 -7.47 10.34
N PHE A 293 -8.39 -6.97 11.38
CA PHE A 293 -8.88 -7.00 12.76
C PHE A 293 -8.96 -5.58 13.32
N VAL A 294 -10.02 -5.31 14.07
CA VAL A 294 -10.40 -3.94 14.47
C VAL A 294 -10.73 -3.86 15.96
N LYS A 295 -10.42 -2.71 16.57
CA LYS A 295 -10.87 -2.33 17.92
C LYS A 295 -11.56 -0.96 17.97
N ASP A 296 -11.33 -0.14 16.94
CA ASP A 296 -11.84 1.21 16.83
C ASP A 296 -12.34 1.44 15.41
N ASP A 297 -13.29 2.38 15.28
CA ASP A 297 -13.91 2.73 14.02
C ASP A 297 -14.06 4.25 13.86
N ILE A 298 -14.22 4.72 12.62
CA ILE A 298 -14.33 6.15 12.30
C ILE A 298 -15.71 6.74 12.64
N HIS A 299 -16.71 5.92 12.95
CA HIS A 299 -18.07 6.33 13.30
C HIS A 299 -18.22 6.60 14.80
N ASP A 300 -17.33 6.05 15.64
CA ASP A 300 -17.22 6.43 17.05
C ASP A 300 -16.67 7.86 17.20
N GLU A 301 -17.57 8.83 17.38
CA GLU A 301 -17.20 10.24 17.54
C GLU A 301 -16.75 10.58 18.99
N SER A 302 -16.75 9.62 19.92
CA SER A 302 -16.29 9.83 21.30
C SER A 302 -14.76 9.88 21.42
N LYS A 303 -14.05 9.32 20.42
CA LYS A 303 -12.59 9.32 20.33
C LYS A 303 -12.10 10.03 19.08
N THR A 304 -11.01 10.75 19.21
CA THR A 304 -10.24 11.30 18.09
C THR A 304 -9.46 10.20 17.35
N LEU A 305 -9.06 10.47 16.11
CA LEU A 305 -8.15 9.61 15.34
C LEU A 305 -6.84 9.37 16.07
N SER A 306 -6.33 10.34 16.84
CA SER A 306 -5.11 10.13 17.62
C SER A 306 -5.31 9.08 18.70
N GLU A 307 -6.40 9.17 19.46
CA GLU A 307 -6.73 8.16 20.47
C GLU A 307 -6.90 6.77 19.85
N LYS A 308 -7.56 6.68 18.68
CA LYS A 308 -7.74 5.41 17.97
C LYS A 308 -6.43 4.81 17.45
N PHE A 309 -5.55 5.62 16.83
CA PHE A 309 -4.26 5.13 16.34
C PHE A 309 -3.26 4.79 17.46
N ASN A 310 -3.46 5.35 18.65
CA ASN A 310 -2.66 5.06 19.85
C ASN A 310 -3.38 4.14 20.84
N ALA A 311 -4.49 3.51 20.43
CA ALA A 311 -5.15 2.49 21.23
C ALA A 311 -4.23 1.28 21.47
N PRO A 312 -4.37 0.57 22.61
CA PRO A 312 -3.46 -0.51 22.99
C PRO A 312 -3.19 -1.55 21.89
N TYR A 313 -4.23 -1.99 21.17
CA TYR A 313 -4.09 -2.93 20.06
C TYR A 313 -3.18 -2.40 18.93
N MET A 314 -3.37 -1.14 18.52
CA MET A 314 -2.58 -0.52 17.45
C MET A 314 -1.13 -0.25 17.87
N GLN A 315 -0.93 0.13 19.14
CA GLN A 315 0.40 0.33 19.71
C GLN A 315 1.17 -0.99 19.78
N GLU A 316 0.60 -2.00 20.43
CA GLU A 316 1.23 -3.31 20.60
C GLU A 316 1.45 -4.02 19.25
N PHE A 317 0.56 -3.83 18.27
CA PHE A 317 0.82 -4.30 16.90
C PHE A 317 2.11 -3.72 16.33
N ARG A 318 2.33 -2.41 16.47
CA ARG A 318 3.51 -1.74 15.92
C ARG A 318 4.78 -2.23 16.61
N GLU A 319 4.74 -2.35 17.93
CA GLU A 319 5.85 -2.83 18.76
C GLU A 319 6.20 -4.28 18.39
N LEU A 320 5.21 -5.19 18.42
CA LEU A 320 5.39 -6.59 18.05
C LEU A 320 5.96 -6.71 16.63
N ALA A 321 5.33 -6.07 15.64
CA ALA A 321 5.79 -6.15 14.26
C ALA A 321 7.23 -5.65 14.08
N ALA A 322 7.61 -4.55 14.74
CA ALA A 322 8.96 -4.01 14.61
C ALA A 322 10.01 -4.80 15.41
N GLU A 323 9.63 -5.51 16.48
CA GLU A 323 10.52 -6.41 17.24
C GLU A 323 10.77 -7.71 16.50
N THR A 324 9.73 -8.27 15.88
CA THR A 324 9.81 -9.58 15.24
C THR A 324 10.57 -9.55 13.92
N THR A 325 10.29 -8.59 13.03
CA THR A 325 10.85 -8.59 11.69
C THR A 325 10.90 -7.19 11.05
N ARG A 326 11.83 -6.96 10.13
CA ARG A 326 11.77 -5.81 9.21
C ARG A 326 10.84 -6.03 8.01
N GLY A 327 10.30 -7.24 7.91
CA GLY A 327 9.48 -7.74 6.82
C GLY A 327 7.99 -7.59 7.07
N CYS A 328 7.21 -8.53 6.54
CA CYS A 328 5.77 -8.61 6.76
C CYS A 328 5.46 -9.61 7.87
N ILE A 329 5.03 -9.12 9.05
CA ILE A 329 4.68 -9.99 10.19
C ILE A 329 3.62 -11.04 9.81
N VAL A 330 2.66 -10.70 8.94
CA VAL A 330 1.62 -11.64 8.49
C VAL A 330 2.22 -12.86 7.79
N LEU A 331 3.28 -12.68 7.01
CA LEU A 331 3.94 -13.78 6.31
C LEU A 331 4.95 -14.49 7.21
N GLU A 332 5.64 -13.74 8.06
CA GLU A 332 6.77 -14.28 8.80
C GLU A 332 6.41 -14.88 10.15
N ARG A 333 5.46 -14.28 10.86
CA ARG A 333 4.98 -14.70 12.18
C ARG A 333 3.46 -14.52 12.33
N PRO A 334 2.65 -15.24 11.52
CA PRO A 334 1.20 -15.23 11.66
C PRO A 334 0.73 -15.74 13.03
N ASP A 335 1.53 -16.59 13.68
CA ASP A 335 1.34 -17.08 15.05
C ASP A 335 1.33 -15.92 16.07
N LEU A 336 2.34 -15.06 16.07
CA LEU A 336 2.41 -13.93 17.00
C LEU A 336 1.30 -12.91 16.73
N LEU A 337 0.97 -12.68 15.45
CA LEU A 337 -0.15 -11.81 15.10
C LEU A 337 -1.48 -12.37 15.62
N LYS A 338 -1.67 -13.69 15.56
CA LYS A 338 -2.87 -14.35 16.11
C LYS A 338 -2.94 -14.14 17.62
N GLU A 339 -1.85 -14.39 18.35
CA GLU A 339 -1.82 -14.20 19.80
C GLU A 339 -2.14 -12.76 20.20
N LEU A 340 -1.64 -11.77 19.44
CA LEU A 340 -1.99 -10.36 19.65
C LEU A 340 -3.50 -10.11 19.45
N VAL A 341 -4.07 -10.64 18.36
CA VAL A 341 -5.50 -10.51 18.06
C VAL A 341 -6.36 -11.10 19.18
N GLU A 342 -6.00 -12.29 19.67
CA GLU A 342 -6.69 -12.97 20.78
C GLU A 342 -6.53 -12.20 22.09
N LYS A 343 -5.31 -11.72 22.41
CA LYS A 343 -5.01 -10.92 23.61
C LYS A 343 -5.90 -9.68 23.72
N HIS A 344 -6.10 -8.97 22.62
CA HIS A 344 -6.90 -7.74 22.58
C HIS A 344 -8.39 -7.98 22.34
N ALA A 345 -8.80 -9.24 22.12
CA ALA A 345 -10.13 -9.59 21.60
C ALA A 345 -10.50 -8.66 20.43
N ALA A 346 -9.61 -8.60 19.43
CA ALA A 346 -9.82 -7.78 18.24
C ALA A 346 -10.86 -8.43 17.32
N ASP A 347 -11.84 -7.63 16.91
CA ASP A 347 -12.96 -8.12 16.12
C ASP A 347 -12.52 -8.41 14.70
N ASP A 348 -13.08 -9.46 14.10
CA ASP A 348 -12.93 -9.72 12.67
C ASP A 348 -13.63 -8.59 11.88
N GLY A 349 -12.83 -7.73 11.24
CA GLY A 349 -13.29 -6.60 10.44
C GLY A 349 -13.86 -7.00 9.07
N THR A 350 -13.75 -8.27 8.70
CA THR A 350 -14.28 -8.78 7.43
C THR A 350 -15.77 -9.09 7.53
N VAL A 351 -16.44 -9.10 6.37
CA VAL A 351 -17.84 -9.53 6.26
C VAL A 351 -18.02 -11.05 6.32
N ARG A 352 -17.00 -11.80 5.91
CA ARG A 352 -16.99 -13.27 5.89
C ARG A 352 -16.78 -13.92 7.25
N LYS A 353 -16.25 -13.16 8.23
CA LYS A 353 -16.04 -13.61 9.62
C LYS A 353 -15.14 -14.85 9.75
N SER A 354 -14.17 -14.98 8.85
CA SER A 354 -13.21 -16.09 8.79
C SER A 354 -11.75 -15.64 8.93
N ALA A 355 -11.46 -14.36 9.18
CA ALA A 355 -10.09 -13.83 9.19
C ALA A 355 -9.18 -14.51 10.23
N LEU A 356 -9.70 -14.85 11.42
CA LEU A 356 -8.92 -15.54 12.45
C LEU A 356 -8.60 -16.99 12.05
N ALA A 357 -9.52 -17.67 11.38
CA ALA A 357 -9.31 -19.01 10.85
C ALA A 357 -8.29 -18.99 9.70
N GLU A 358 -8.40 -18.02 8.80
CA GLU A 358 -7.44 -17.77 7.71
C GLU A 358 -6.04 -17.50 8.26
N LEU A 359 -5.91 -16.61 9.25
CA LEU A 359 -4.65 -16.32 9.92
C LEU A 359 -4.07 -17.57 10.60
N SER A 360 -4.92 -18.35 11.27
CA SER A 360 -4.51 -19.61 11.92
C SER A 360 -4.02 -20.67 10.93
N ALA A 361 -4.50 -20.64 9.69
CA ALA A 361 -4.10 -21.56 8.63
C ALA A 361 -2.84 -21.10 7.88
N MET A 362 -2.36 -19.88 8.13
CA MET A 362 -1.17 -19.36 7.47
C MET A 362 0.08 -20.14 7.87
N GLN A 363 0.94 -20.38 6.88
CA GLN A 363 2.25 -20.95 7.08
C GLN A 363 3.31 -19.85 7.02
N VAL A 364 4.33 -19.98 7.88
CA VAL A 364 5.50 -19.09 7.88
C VAL A 364 6.17 -19.12 6.51
N ARG A 365 6.46 -17.93 5.98
CA ARG A 365 7.08 -17.73 4.67
C ARG A 365 8.03 -16.54 4.65
N PRO A 366 9.01 -16.53 3.74
CA PRO A 366 9.84 -15.36 3.50
C PRO A 366 8.99 -14.16 3.04
N SER A 367 9.43 -12.95 3.43
CA SER A 367 8.85 -11.69 2.96
C SER A 367 9.93 -10.82 2.30
N GLN A 368 9.68 -9.51 2.18
CA GLN A 368 10.68 -8.56 1.67
C GLN A 368 11.95 -8.45 2.53
N TYR A 369 11.95 -8.97 3.76
CA TYR A 369 13.14 -8.93 4.60
C TYR A 369 14.12 -10.02 4.19
N SER A 370 15.27 -9.58 3.69
CA SER A 370 16.42 -10.42 3.40
C SER A 370 17.69 -9.69 3.89
N PRO A 371 18.20 -10.02 5.09
CA PRO A 371 19.29 -9.27 5.71
C PRO A 371 20.59 -9.32 4.89
N GLU A 372 20.84 -10.40 4.17
CA GLU A 372 22.08 -10.62 3.41
C GLU A 372 22.08 -9.96 2.03
N THR A 373 20.91 -9.55 1.50
CA THR A 373 20.76 -9.13 0.10
C THR A 373 20.21 -7.71 -0.05
N ALA A 374 20.36 -6.87 0.97
CA ALA A 374 19.92 -5.47 0.92
C ALA A 374 20.56 -4.71 -0.26
N ILE A 375 19.73 -4.15 -1.14
CA ILE A 375 20.18 -3.36 -2.30
C ILE A 375 19.89 -1.87 -2.04
N PRO A 376 20.91 -1.03 -1.81
CA PRO A 376 20.72 0.41 -1.61
C PRO A 376 20.17 1.13 -2.84
N GLU A 377 19.54 2.29 -2.62
CA GLU A 377 19.06 3.12 -3.73
C GLU A 377 20.22 3.68 -4.58
N LYS A 378 20.23 3.36 -5.88
CA LYS A 378 21.18 3.90 -6.87
C LYS A 378 20.84 5.34 -7.28
N SER A 379 19.55 5.70 -7.30
CA SER A 379 19.07 7.02 -7.70
C SER A 379 19.23 8.04 -6.57
N TRP A 380 20.00 9.11 -6.80
CA TRP A 380 20.26 10.14 -5.77
C TRP A 380 18.98 10.78 -5.24
N ALA A 381 18.04 11.13 -6.12
CA ALA A 381 16.78 11.74 -5.74
C ALA A 381 15.95 10.82 -4.81
N TYR A 382 15.94 9.52 -5.08
CA TYR A 382 15.24 8.54 -4.25
C TYR A 382 15.94 8.28 -2.93
N ARG A 383 17.27 8.17 -2.95
CA ARG A 383 18.07 8.05 -1.73
C ARG A 383 17.80 9.23 -0.79
N PHE A 384 17.74 10.45 -1.32
CA PHE A 384 17.34 11.63 -0.56
C PHE A 384 15.89 11.54 -0.05
N ALA A 385 14.93 11.29 -0.94
CA ALA A 385 13.52 11.24 -0.60
C ALA A 385 13.22 10.18 0.48
N LYS A 386 13.73 8.96 0.31
CA LYS A 386 13.57 7.88 1.28
C LYS A 386 14.24 8.20 2.61
N LYS A 387 15.48 8.71 2.60
CA LYS A 387 16.21 9.07 3.82
C LYS A 387 15.46 10.09 4.68
N HIS A 388 14.68 11.00 4.09
CA HIS A 388 14.02 12.07 4.83
C HIS A 388 12.53 11.85 5.09
N PHE A 389 11.82 11.18 4.16
CA PHE A 389 10.35 11.12 4.14
C PHE A 389 9.76 9.70 4.10
N PHE A 390 10.53 8.68 3.71
CA PHE A 390 10.05 7.30 3.55
C PHE A 390 11.12 6.31 4.03
N ASN A 391 11.42 6.37 5.33
CA ASN A 391 12.34 5.47 6.02
C ASN A 391 11.61 4.80 7.19
N ASP A 392 12.34 4.13 8.07
CA ASP A 392 11.76 3.45 9.22
C ASP A 392 11.47 4.35 10.43
N PHE A 393 11.84 5.62 10.37
CA PHE A 393 11.72 6.59 11.46
C PHE A 393 12.29 6.13 12.82
N GLY A 394 13.25 5.20 12.80
CA GLY A 394 13.84 4.63 14.01
C GLY A 394 13.05 3.48 14.63
N ALA A 395 11.96 3.00 14.00
CA ALA A 395 11.14 1.90 14.52
C ALA A 395 11.94 0.61 14.79
N TYR A 396 13.04 0.40 14.07
CA TYR A 396 13.88 -0.80 14.19
C TYR A 396 15.20 -0.56 14.96
N ARG A 397 15.42 0.63 15.53
CA ARG A 397 16.69 0.94 16.20
C ARG A 397 16.86 0.05 17.44
N GLY A 398 17.99 -0.65 17.53
CA GLY A 398 18.33 -1.49 18.69
C GLY A 398 17.56 -2.80 18.76
N ARG A 399 16.85 -3.19 17.70
CA ARG A 399 16.08 -4.44 17.64
C ARG A 399 16.87 -5.50 16.86
N ASP A 400 16.90 -6.72 17.38
CA ASP A 400 17.55 -7.88 16.75
C ASP A 400 16.51 -8.78 16.07
N HIS A 401 16.61 -8.91 14.75
CA HIS A 401 15.72 -9.72 13.93
C HIS A 401 16.33 -11.07 13.56
N SER A 402 17.53 -11.39 14.07
CA SER A 402 18.26 -12.61 13.73
C SER A 402 17.66 -13.88 14.34
N ARG A 403 16.75 -13.76 15.32
CA ARG A 403 16.12 -14.91 16.00
C ARG A 403 14.69 -15.20 15.55
N ALA A 404 13.83 -14.17 15.54
CA ALA A 404 12.38 -14.32 15.44
C ALA A 404 11.83 -14.25 14.00
N SER A 405 12.62 -13.73 13.05
CA SER A 405 12.18 -13.51 11.67
C SER A 405 12.11 -14.82 10.88
N ALA A 406 11.25 -14.87 9.86
CA ALA A 406 11.11 -16.09 9.05
C ALA A 406 12.39 -16.49 8.31
N PRO A 407 13.19 -15.57 7.71
CA PRO A 407 14.48 -15.93 7.13
C PRO A 407 15.37 -16.71 8.11
N SER A 408 15.40 -16.31 9.38
CA SER A 408 16.16 -16.99 10.43
C SER A 408 15.59 -18.36 10.79
N LEU A 409 14.29 -18.45 11.04
CA LEU A 409 13.61 -19.70 11.41
C LEU A 409 13.74 -20.76 10.31
N ILE A 410 13.51 -20.35 9.06
CA ILE A 410 13.61 -21.23 7.89
C ILE A 410 15.04 -21.73 7.70
N ALA A 411 16.05 -20.86 7.88
CA ALA A 411 17.46 -21.26 7.77
C ALA A 411 17.87 -22.29 8.84
N ARG A 412 17.26 -22.25 10.03
CA ARG A 412 17.51 -23.22 11.12
C ARG A 412 16.67 -24.49 11.02
N GLY A 413 15.69 -24.55 10.11
CA GLY A 413 14.74 -25.67 10.02
C GLY A 413 13.80 -25.77 11.23
N GLU A 414 13.62 -24.67 11.96
CA GLU A 414 12.81 -24.62 13.17
C GLU A 414 11.35 -24.30 12.82
N ALA A 415 10.43 -25.01 13.48
CA ALA A 415 9.05 -24.55 13.55
C ALA A 415 8.99 -23.29 14.44
N PRO A 416 8.11 -22.31 14.16
CA PRO A 416 7.90 -21.20 15.08
C PRO A 416 7.43 -21.74 16.43
N THR A 417 8.20 -21.51 17.49
CA THR A 417 7.85 -21.84 18.89
C THR A 417 7.91 -20.57 19.76
N ARG A 418 7.32 -20.61 20.97
CA ARG A 418 7.44 -19.51 21.95
C ARG A 418 8.88 -19.12 22.28
N ASP A 419 9.83 -20.06 22.24
CA ASP A 419 11.26 -19.78 22.47
C ASP A 419 11.92 -18.96 21.35
N SER A 420 11.19 -18.70 20.26
CA SER A 420 11.60 -17.81 19.16
C SER A 420 11.00 -16.40 19.26
N GLU A 421 10.45 -16.03 20.42
CA GLU A 421 10.02 -14.66 20.72
C GLU A 421 11.22 -13.71 20.78
N PRO A 422 11.08 -12.44 20.34
CA PRO A 422 12.10 -11.43 20.58
C PRO A 422 12.30 -11.25 22.09
N ASP A 423 13.56 -11.12 22.54
CA ASP A 423 13.86 -10.80 23.94
C ASP A 423 13.08 -9.52 24.31
N VAL A 424 12.10 -9.63 25.21
CA VAL A 424 11.30 -8.49 25.68
C VAL A 424 12.27 -7.53 26.37
N VAL A 425 12.61 -6.43 25.71
CA VAL A 425 13.36 -5.36 26.36
C VAL A 425 12.39 -4.69 27.32
N GLU A 426 12.54 -4.95 28.61
CA GLU A 426 11.86 -4.19 29.66
C GLU A 426 12.17 -2.70 29.44
N LEU A 427 11.17 -1.96 28.97
CA LEU A 427 11.24 -0.50 28.89
C LEU A 427 11.20 0.02 30.32
N ASN A 428 12.34 0.49 30.84
CA ASN A 428 12.36 1.28 32.07
C ASN A 428 11.47 2.52 31.85
N VAL A 429 10.43 2.60 32.69
CA VAL A 429 9.38 3.64 32.74
C VAL A 429 9.95 5.06 32.78
#